data_AF-A0A090GT48-F1
#
_entry.id   AF-A0A090GT48-F1
#
_cell.length_a   1.000
_cell.length_b   1.000
_cell.length_c   1.000
_cell.angle_alpha   90.00
_cell.angle_beta   90.00
_cell.angle_gamma   90.00
#
_symmetry.space_group_name_H-M   'P 1'
#
loop_
_entity.id
_entity.type
_entity.pdbx_description
1 polymer ?
#
loop_
_entity_poly.entity_id
_entity_poly.type
_entity_poly.pdbx_seq_one_letter_code
_entity_poly.pdbx_strand_id
1 'polypeptide(L)' 'MSGPKTREAHHAGEVVDLNSATIDELMAAGGLNLAQANAVIEARPLASWRDVAQLPGFDPETISRLKAGRLEIRTL' A
#
# COMPACT_ATOMS: atom_id res chain seq x y z
N MET A 1 -1.25 5.28 -29.86
CA MET A 1 -2.18 4.21 -29.43
C MET A 1 -1.81 3.86 -27.99
N SER A 2 -2.47 4.45 -27.00
CA SER A 2 -2.32 4.00 -25.62
C SER A 2 -3.58 3.21 -25.28
N GLY A 3 -3.44 1.88 -25.33
CA GLY A 3 -4.49 0.95 -24.91
C GLY A 3 -4.88 1.16 -23.44
N PRO A 4 -5.96 0.53 -22.98
CA PRO A 4 -6.42 0.70 -21.61
C PRO A 4 -5.27 0.34 -20.67
N LYS A 5 -4.98 1.22 -19.71
CA LYS A 5 -4.09 0.91 -18.58
C LYS A 5 -4.82 -0.11 -17.71
N THR A 6 -4.87 -1.36 -18.18
CA THR A 6 -5.03 -2.52 -17.33
C THR A 6 -4.01 -2.33 -16.22
N ARG A 7 -4.46 -2.27 -14.97
CA ARG A 7 -3.61 -2.09 -13.80
C ARG A 7 -2.77 -3.37 -13.68
N GLU A 8 -1.71 -3.46 -14.48
CA GLU A 8 -0.75 -4.54 -14.46
C GLU A 8 -0.12 -4.53 -13.07
N ALA A 9 -0.13 -5.69 -12.42
CA ALA A 9 0.53 -5.87 -11.14
C ALA A 9 1.97 -5.34 -11.26
N HIS A 10 2.33 -4.36 -10.42
CA HIS A 10 3.66 -3.76 -10.35
C HIS A 10 4.68 -4.88 -10.20
N HIS A 11 5.59 -4.98 -11.17
CA HIS A 11 6.60 -6.04 -11.23
C HIS A 11 7.57 -5.95 -10.04
N ALA A 12 8.20 -7.08 -9.73
CA ALA A 12 9.19 -7.23 -8.67
C ALA A 12 10.38 -6.26 -8.87
N GLY A 13 10.30 -5.10 -8.24
CA GLY A 13 11.34 -4.06 -8.29
C GLY A 13 10.80 -2.66 -8.04
N GLU A 14 9.53 -2.42 -8.33
CA GLU A 14 8.92 -1.09 -8.27
C GLU A 14 8.36 -0.74 -6.89
N VAL A 15 8.29 0.56 -6.62
CA VAL A 15 7.59 1.10 -5.45
C VAL A 15 6.08 0.93 -5.66
N VAL A 16 5.42 0.40 -4.64
CA VAL A 16 3.98 0.08 -4.61
C VAL A 16 3.25 1.21 -3.90
N ASP A 17 2.28 1.83 -4.59
CA ASP A 17 1.47 2.91 -4.03
C ASP A 17 0.30 2.35 -3.22
N LEU A 18 0.22 2.73 -1.94
CA LEU A 18 -0.83 2.32 -1.02
C LEU A 18 -2.24 2.68 -1.50
N ASN A 19 -2.40 3.72 -2.31
CA ASN A 19 -3.70 4.17 -2.82
C ASN A 19 -4.19 3.40 -4.05
N SER A 20 -3.30 2.79 -4.84
CA SER A 20 -3.65 2.06 -6.07
C SER A 20 -3.36 0.56 -6.04
N ALA A 21 -2.54 0.10 -5.10
CA ALA A 21 -2.10 -1.29 -5.03
C ALA A 21 -3.27 -2.27 -4.87
N THR A 22 -3.08 -3.45 -5.42
CA THR A 22 -3.89 -4.65 -5.16
C THR A 22 -3.59 -5.21 -3.77
N ILE A 23 -4.48 -6.06 -3.28
CA ILE A 23 -4.32 -6.72 -1.99
C ILE A 23 -3.04 -7.57 -1.93
N ASP A 24 -2.74 -8.29 -3.02
CA ASP A 24 -1.56 -9.15 -3.11
C ASP A 24 -0.26 -8.34 -3.10
N GLU A 25 -0.23 -7.17 -3.76
CA GLU A 25 0.91 -6.26 -3.72
C GLU A 25 1.14 -5.67 -2.33
N LEU A 26 0.06 -5.30 -1.63
CA LEU A 26 0.15 -4.81 -0.25
C LEU A 26 0.75 -5.86 0.68
N MET A 27 0.32 -7.12 0.53
CA MET A 27 0.83 -8.23 1.32
C MET A 27 2.28 -8.56 0.95
N ALA A 28 2.60 -8.65 -0.34
CA ALA A 28 3.93 -9.04 -0.82
C ALA A 28 4.99 -7.94 -0.62
N ALA A 29 4.66 -6.68 -0.88
CA ALA A 29 5.59 -5.56 -0.78
C ALA A 29 5.69 -5.00 0.65
N GLY A 30 4.57 -4.98 1.38
CA GLY A 30 4.49 -4.46 2.75
C GLY A 30 4.72 -5.50 3.84
N GLY A 31 4.71 -6.79 3.50
CA GLY A 31 4.64 -7.85 4.50
C GLY A 31 3.38 -7.75 5.37
N LEU A 32 2.30 -7.22 4.79
CA LEU A 32 1.02 -7.08 5.47
C LEU A 32 0.28 -8.41 5.49
N ASN A 33 -0.47 -8.65 6.56
CA ASN A 33 -1.47 -9.71 6.55
C ASN A 33 -2.75 -9.25 5.84
N LEU A 34 -3.66 -10.20 5.59
CA LEU A 34 -4.92 -9.94 4.88
C LEU A 34 -5.78 -8.86 5.57
N ALA A 35 -5.83 -8.85 6.91
CA ALA A 35 -6.62 -7.87 7.67
C ALA A 35 -6.04 -6.45 7.53
N GLN A 36 -4.72 -6.31 7.63
CA GLN A 36 -4.02 -5.04 7.42
C GLN A 36 -4.18 -4.53 5.98
N ALA A 37 -4.05 -5.42 4.99
CA ALA A 37 -4.21 -5.06 3.59
C ALA A 37 -5.65 -4.60 3.28
N ASN A 38 -6.66 -5.28 3.83
CA ASN A 38 -8.05 -4.85 3.72
C ASN A 38 -8.29 -3.49 4.40
N ALA A 39 -7.76 -3.28 5.60
CA ALA A 39 -7.88 -1.99 6.30
C ALA A 39 -7.30 -0.83 5.47
N VAL A 40 -6.18 -1.05 4.77
CA VAL A 40 -5.61 -0.08 3.84
C VAL A 40 -6.57 0.19 2.67
N ILE A 41 -7.11 -0.85 2.04
CA ILE A 41 -8.03 -0.71 0.90
C ILE A 41 -9.29 0.05 1.29
N GLU A 42 -9.88 -0.26 2.44
CA GLU A 42 -11.10 0.37 2.96
C GLU A 42 -10.88 1.84 3.34
N ALA A 43 -9.69 2.20 3.80
CA ALA A 43 -9.36 3.56 4.23
C ALA A 43 -8.90 4.48 3.10
N ARG A 44 -8.84 4.02 1.84
CA ARG A 44 -8.46 4.85 0.69
C ARG A 44 -9.49 5.97 0.48
N PRO A 45 -9.06 7.20 0.13
CA PRO A 45 -7.67 7.60 -0.11
C PRO A 45 -6.91 7.94 1.19
N LEU A 46 -5.65 7.51 1.25
CA LEU A 46 -4.70 7.85 2.31
C LEU A 46 -3.90 9.07 1.87
N ALA A 47 -3.83 10.10 2.71
CA ALA A 47 -3.09 11.32 2.42
C ALA A 47 -1.66 11.27 2.99
N SER A 48 -1.45 10.51 4.06
CA SER A 48 -0.17 10.44 4.75
C SER A 48 0.01 9.16 5.54
N TRP A 49 1.26 8.88 5.94
CA TRP A 49 1.57 7.77 6.85
C TRP A 49 0.89 7.91 8.22
N ARG A 50 0.44 9.12 8.59
CA ARG A 50 -0.33 9.32 9.81
C ARG A 50 -1.69 8.64 9.72
N ASP A 51 -2.30 8.63 8.54
CA ASP A 51 -3.60 7.99 8.30
C ASP A 51 -3.45 6.47 8.40
N VAL A 52 -2.36 5.92 7.84
CA VAL A 52 -2.01 4.50 7.96
C VAL A 52 -1.81 4.11 9.44
N ALA A 53 -1.18 4.98 10.25
CA ALA A 53 -0.97 4.72 11.68
C ALA A 53 -2.25 4.76 12.53
N GLN A 54 -3.37 5.27 11.99
CA GLN A 54 -4.67 5.20 12.66
C GLN A 54 -5.42 3.89 12.33
N LEU A 55 -4.93 3.11 11.36
CA LEU A 55 -5.58 1.86 10.96
C LEU A 55 -5.36 0.75 11.99
N PRO A 56 -6.35 -0.15 12.16
CA PRO A 56 -6.21 -1.27 13.09
C PRO A 56 -5.05 -2.18 12.66
N GLY A 57 -4.18 -2.50 13.62
CA GLY A 57 -3.02 -3.38 13.39
C GLY A 57 -1.80 -2.69 12.79
N PHE A 58 -1.75 -1.35 12.78
CA PHE A 58 -0.58 -0.57 12.33
C PHE A 58 0.09 0.15 13.51
N ASP A 59 0.96 -0.58 14.21
CA ASP A 59 1.82 -0.01 15.25
C ASP A 59 3.01 0.78 14.66
N PRO A 60 3.73 1.57 15.48
CA PRO A 60 4.87 2.36 15.01
C PRO A 60 5.99 1.52 14.36
N GLU A 61 6.17 0.26 14.80
CA GLU A 61 7.14 -0.67 14.22
C GLU A 61 6.73 -1.08 12.80
N THR A 62 5.47 -1.44 12.62
CA THR A 62 4.87 -1.75 11.31
C THR A 62 4.99 -0.55 10.39
N ILE A 63 4.61 0.65 10.84
CA ILE A 63 4.75 1.87 10.03
C ILE A 63 6.21 2.12 9.62
N SER A 64 7.16 1.91 10.54
CA SER A 64 8.59 2.07 10.25
C SER A 64 9.07 1.05 9.22
N ARG A 65 8.63 -0.21 9.31
CA ARG A 65 8.93 -1.26 8.33
C ARG A 65 8.35 -0.92 6.96
N LEU A 66 7.11 -0.44 6.89
CA LEU A 66 6.48 -0.07 5.62
C LEU A 66 7.21 1.09 4.95
N LYS A 67 7.63 2.11 5.72
CA LYS A 67 8.42 3.26 5.23
C LYS A 67 9.82 2.87 4.76
N ALA A 68 10.46 1.91 5.42
CA ALA A 68 11.76 1.37 5.01
C ALA A 68 11.66 0.39 3.83
N GLY A 69 10.45 -0.11 3.57
CA GLY A 69 10.15 -0.98 2.45
C GLY A 69 9.92 -0.24 1.15
N ARG A 70 9.23 -0.90 0.22
CA ARG A 70 8.94 -0.37 -1.12
C ARG A 70 7.51 0.15 -1.24
N LEU A 71 6.96 0.67 -0.14
CA LEU A 71 5.64 1.28 -0.12
C LEU A 71 5.74 2.80 -0.09
N GLU A 72 4.84 3.46 -0.79
CA GLU A 72 4.67 4.90 -0.67
C GLU A 72 3.19 5.29 -0.74
N ILE A 73 2.92 6.56 -0.48
CA ILE A 73 1.61 7.16 -0.64
C ILE A 73 1.74 8.21 -1.73
N ARG A 74 1.19 7.91 -2.92
CA ARG A 74 1.06 8.91 -3.98
C ARG A 74 -0.31 9.56 -3.83
N THR A 75 -0.31 10.87 -3.65
CA THR A 75 -1.52 11.68 -3.75
C THR A 75 -1.72 12.04 -5.21
N LEU A 76 -2.92 11.81 -5.74
CA LEU A 76 -3.32 12.27 -7.08
C LEU A 76 -3.42 13.79 -7.13
#